data_AF-A0A956PPY0-F1
#
_entry.id   AF-A0A956PPY0-F1
#
_cell.length_a   1.000
_cell.length_b   1.000
_cell.length_c   1.000
_cell.angle_alpha   90.00
_cell.angle_beta   90.00
_cell.angle_gamma   90.00
#
_symmetry.space_group_name_H-M   'P 1'
#
loop_
_entity.id
_entity.type
_entity.pdbx_description
1 polymer ?
#
loop_
_entity_poly.entity_id
_entity_poly.type
_entity_poly.pdbx_seq_one_letter_code
_entity_poly.pdbx_strand_id
1 'polypeptide(L)'
;MTSRRLQIVLSVAVIFVCTGFLVRESFFAPEPLAGRSELSECHFLLSHSYVDGADGMKLIRAAGQALEPHIPAESRESWDGLDEEAAMLRLEQMVQQASEGEKLDRQQAIYLGMEAMVGSLNDPFTRAMDPEQYAQFQESLSSQPFGGIGVQLGLGEGGSIIVFKVFEKSPAAKAQVMVGDLVLSVEGRKVTGLTPKEVEEIIHGEAGTAVSVMFSR
;
A
#
# COMPACT_ATOMS: atom_id res chain seq x y z
N MET A 1 11.59 9.19 -38.32
CA MET A 1 10.60 9.09 -37.23
C MET A 1 9.34 8.49 -37.79
N THR A 2 8.96 7.31 -37.30
CA THR A 2 7.73 6.62 -37.74
C THR A 2 6.72 6.71 -36.61
N SER A 3 5.60 7.42 -36.84
CA SER A 3 4.54 7.55 -35.83
C SER A 3 3.57 6.37 -35.88
N ARG A 4 3.13 5.90 -34.71
CA ARG A 4 2.14 4.83 -34.56
C ARG A 4 1.03 5.29 -33.61
N ARG A 5 -0.22 5.19 -34.06
CA ARG A 5 -1.39 5.43 -33.22
C ARG A 5 -1.89 4.10 -32.66
N LEU A 6 -1.99 4.00 -31.35
CA LEU A 6 -2.42 2.79 -30.63
C LEU A 6 -3.66 3.10 -29.81
N GLN A 7 -4.62 2.18 -29.81
CA GLN A 7 -5.70 2.16 -28.82
C GLN A 7 -5.31 1.17 -27.73
N ILE A 8 -5.20 1.64 -26.50
CA ILE A 8 -4.75 0.85 -25.36
C ILE A 8 -5.87 0.84 -24.32
N VAL A 9 -6.28 -0.34 -23.88
CA VAL A 9 -7.31 -0.51 -22.86
C VAL A 9 -6.72 -0.21 -21.49
N LEU A 10 -7.35 0.65 -20.72
CA LEU A 10 -6.93 1.01 -19.38
C LEU A 10 -7.13 -0.18 -18.42
N SER A 11 -6.13 -0.47 -17.58
CA SER A 11 -6.18 -1.54 -16.57
C SER A 11 -5.76 -1.03 -15.20
N VAL A 12 -6.41 -1.54 -14.14
CA VAL A 12 -6.08 -1.22 -12.76
C VAL A 12 -4.77 -1.90 -12.35
N ALA A 13 -3.86 -1.15 -11.74
CA ALA A 13 -2.67 -1.68 -11.08
C ALA A 13 -2.87 -1.58 -9.55
N VAL A 14 -2.84 -2.71 -8.86
CA VAL A 14 -2.95 -2.76 -7.40
C VAL A 14 -1.58 -2.44 -6.81
N ILE A 15 -1.44 -1.27 -6.19
CA ILE A 15 -0.29 -0.94 -5.34
C ILE A 15 -0.62 -1.50 -3.96
N PHE A 16 0.12 -2.52 -3.54
CA PHE A 16 -0.01 -3.10 -2.22
C PHE A 16 0.63 -2.18 -1.18
N VAL A 17 -0.16 -1.81 -0.17
CA VAL A 17 0.29 -1.16 1.07
C VAL A 17 0.20 -2.19 2.20
N CYS A 18 1.18 -2.16 3.09
CA CYS A 18 1.48 -3.15 4.12
C CYS A 18 0.30 -3.49 5.06
N THR A 19 -0.57 -4.38 4.63
CA THR A 19 -1.04 -5.49 5.46
C THR A 19 0.02 -6.59 5.38
N GLY A 20 0.12 -7.50 6.36
CA GLY A 20 0.96 -8.71 6.30
C GLY A 20 0.56 -9.69 5.18
N PHE A 21 0.51 -9.22 3.94
CA PHE A 21 -0.07 -9.89 2.78
C PHE A 21 0.78 -9.70 1.52
N LEU A 22 2.11 -9.53 1.67
CA LEU A 22 2.98 -9.35 0.52
C LEU A 22 4.34 -10.06 0.58
N VAL A 23 4.34 -11.31 1.03
CA VAL A 23 5.29 -12.31 0.51
C VAL A 23 4.58 -13.67 0.38
N ARG A 24 3.78 -13.87 -0.69
CA ARG A 24 3.61 -15.17 -1.39
C ARG A 24 2.48 -15.14 -2.42
N GLU A 25 2.81 -14.97 -3.68
CA GLU A 25 1.89 -15.22 -4.81
C GLU A 25 1.73 -16.73 -5.12
N SER A 26 1.66 -17.60 -4.11
CA SER A 26 1.47 -19.06 -4.35
C SER A 26 0.79 -19.86 -3.22
N PHE A 27 0.33 -19.26 -2.12
CA PHE A 27 -0.19 -20.06 -1.00
C PHE A 27 -1.46 -19.46 -0.42
N PHE A 28 -2.59 -20.01 -0.84
CA PHE A 28 -3.75 -20.14 0.02
C PHE A 28 -3.30 -20.86 1.31
N ALA A 29 -3.14 -20.13 2.41
CA ALA A 29 -3.11 -20.66 3.78
C ALA A 29 -3.42 -19.53 4.78
N PRO A 30 -4.48 -19.65 5.61
CA PRO A 30 -4.83 -18.68 6.64
C PRO A 30 -4.08 -18.96 7.96
N GLU A 31 -2.78 -19.22 7.91
CA GLU A 31 -2.02 -19.50 9.14
C GLU A 31 -0.99 -18.41 9.43
N PRO A 32 -1.00 -17.83 10.66
CA PRO A 32 0.08 -16.98 11.12
C PRO A 32 1.42 -17.70 10.99
N LEU A 33 2.52 -16.96 10.86
CA LEU A 33 3.87 -17.52 11.00
C LEU A 33 3.89 -18.40 12.27
N ALA A 34 4.08 -19.70 12.09
CA ALA A 34 3.82 -20.74 13.10
C ALA A 34 4.20 -20.28 14.52
N GLY A 35 3.19 -20.00 15.34
CA GLY A 35 3.34 -19.65 16.77
C GLY A 35 3.36 -18.15 17.13
N ARG A 36 3.21 -17.22 16.19
CA ARG A 36 3.10 -15.76 16.46
C ARG A 36 1.64 -15.27 16.39
N SER A 37 1.28 -14.31 17.25
CA SER A 37 0.03 -13.56 17.14
C SER A 37 0.11 -12.56 15.98
N GLU A 38 -1.03 -12.11 15.47
CA GLU A 38 -1.12 -11.04 14.45
C GLU A 38 -0.41 -9.75 14.90
N LEU A 39 -0.50 -9.41 16.17
CA LEU A 39 0.15 -8.23 16.75
C LEU A 39 1.67 -8.37 16.79
N SER A 40 2.17 -9.53 17.21
CA SER A 40 3.62 -9.82 17.22
C SER A 40 4.20 -9.94 15.81
N GLU A 41 3.40 -10.37 14.83
CA GLU A 41 3.77 -10.40 13.42
C GLU A 41 3.84 -8.99 12.84
N CYS A 42 2.86 -8.13 13.13
CA CYS A 42 2.91 -6.72 12.76
C CYS A 42 4.16 -6.03 13.31
N HIS A 43 4.44 -6.20 14.60
CA HIS A 43 5.65 -5.69 15.23
C HIS A 43 6.92 -6.19 14.53
N PHE A 44 7.03 -7.49 14.27
CA PHE A 44 8.19 -8.08 13.59
C PHE A 44 8.41 -7.52 12.18
N LEU A 45 7.35 -7.41 11.38
CA LEU A 45 7.43 -6.85 10.03
C LEU A 45 7.89 -5.39 10.05
N LEU A 46 7.34 -4.59 10.96
CA LEU A 46 7.72 -3.18 11.08
C LEU A 46 9.16 -3.02 11.62
N SER A 47 9.58 -3.82 12.59
CA SER A 47 10.93 -3.68 13.15
C SER A 47 12.04 -4.22 12.25
N HIS A 48 11.75 -5.22 11.39
CA HIS A 48 12.77 -5.89 10.59
C HIS A 48 12.68 -5.60 9.08
N SER A 49 11.51 -5.22 8.56
CA SER A 49 11.27 -5.14 7.12
C SER A 49 10.79 -3.76 6.64
N TYR A 50 10.35 -2.89 7.55
CA TYR A 50 9.88 -1.55 7.19
C TYR A 50 11.04 -0.55 7.19
N VAL A 51 11.37 -0.02 6.00
CA VAL A 51 12.33 1.08 5.72
C VAL A 51 13.45 1.21 6.77
N ASP A 52 14.54 0.47 6.58
CA ASP A 52 15.71 0.37 7.48
C ASP A 52 15.44 -0.18 8.90
N GLY A 53 14.20 -0.61 9.19
CA GLY A 53 13.76 -1.19 10.46
C GLY A 53 13.25 -0.13 11.44
N ALA A 54 11.98 -0.22 11.84
CA ALA A 54 11.42 0.68 12.84
C ALA A 54 11.85 0.29 14.27
N ASP A 55 11.90 1.27 15.17
CA ASP A 55 12.18 1.05 16.60
C ASP A 55 11.07 0.20 17.24
N GLY A 56 11.37 -1.07 17.53
CA GLY A 56 10.42 -2.04 18.09
C GLY A 56 9.78 -1.58 19.39
N MET A 57 10.57 -1.02 20.31
CA MET A 57 10.05 -0.50 21.57
C MET A 57 9.15 0.71 21.40
N LYS A 58 9.43 1.57 20.40
CA LYS A 58 8.52 2.67 20.05
C LYS A 58 7.18 2.14 19.53
N LEU A 59 7.18 1.11 18.69
CA LEU A 59 5.97 0.47 18.19
C LEU A 59 5.13 -0.11 19.32
N ILE A 60 5.75 -0.91 20.21
CA ILE A 60 5.06 -1.55 21.33
C ILE A 60 4.45 -0.51 22.28
N ARG A 61 5.17 0.57 22.59
CA ARG A 61 4.67 1.65 23.44
C ARG A 61 3.48 2.36 22.82
N ALA A 62 3.50 2.61 21.51
CA ALA A 62 2.37 3.24 20.82
C ALA A 62 1.12 2.37 20.91
N ALA A 63 1.26 1.06 20.67
CA ALA A 63 0.17 0.10 20.84
C ALA A 63 -0.36 0.05 22.28
N GLY A 64 0.55 0.05 23.27
CA GLY A 64 0.21 0.08 24.68
C GLY A 64 -0.62 1.31 25.06
N GLN A 65 -0.20 2.50 24.62
CA GLN A 65 -0.92 3.76 24.87
C GLN A 65 -2.34 3.76 24.26
N ALA A 66 -2.52 3.12 23.10
CA ALA A 66 -3.84 2.99 22.48
C ALA A 66 -4.77 2.04 23.25
N LEU A 67 -4.22 1.00 23.87
CA LEU A 67 -4.98 0.01 24.65
C LEU A 67 -5.23 0.42 26.11
N GLU A 68 -4.43 1.32 26.69
CA GLU A 68 -4.57 1.81 28.07
C GLU A 68 -6.00 2.23 28.49
N PRO A 69 -6.78 2.95 27.66
CA PRO A 69 -8.16 3.33 27.98
C PRO A 69 -9.13 2.15 28.11
N HIS A 70 -8.78 1.00 27.53
CA HIS A 70 -9.62 -0.20 27.44
C HIS A 70 -9.31 -1.25 28.50
N ILE A 71 -8.24 -1.07 29.29
CA ILE A 71 -7.90 -1.95 30.41
C ILE A 71 -8.24 -1.29 31.77
N PRO A 72 -8.50 -2.10 32.83
CA PRO A 72 -8.73 -1.59 34.18
C PRO A 72 -7.55 -0.75 34.67
N ALA A 73 -7.82 0.31 35.43
CA ALA A 73 -6.80 1.26 35.87
C ALA A 73 -5.76 0.59 36.79
N GLU A 74 -6.19 -0.40 37.56
CA GLU A 74 -5.37 -1.25 38.42
C GLU A 74 -4.39 -2.17 37.66
N SER A 75 -4.67 -2.46 36.39
CA SER A 75 -3.83 -3.29 35.52
C SER A 75 -2.80 -2.47 34.74
N ARG A 76 -2.80 -1.14 34.88
CA ARG A 76 -1.87 -0.25 34.19
C ARG A 76 -0.56 -0.17 34.96
N GLU A 77 0.48 -0.80 34.43
CA GLU A 77 1.83 -0.77 35.02
C GLU A 77 2.81 0.12 34.19
N SER A 78 4.03 0.36 34.66
CA SER A 78 5.02 1.18 33.92
C SER A 78 5.72 0.38 32.82
N TRP A 79 6.02 1.01 31.69
CA TRP A 79 6.83 0.44 30.60
C TRP A 79 8.35 0.55 30.84
N ASP A 80 8.77 1.11 31.98
CA ASP A 80 10.18 1.38 32.29
C ASP A 80 10.94 0.09 32.61
N GLY A 81 12.16 -0.03 32.06
CA GLY A 81 13.07 -1.15 32.33
C GLY A 81 12.70 -2.46 31.63
N LEU A 82 11.65 -2.49 30.80
CA LEU A 82 11.31 -3.63 29.96
C LEU A 82 12.24 -3.72 28.74
N ASP A 83 12.70 -4.94 28.43
CA ASP A 83 13.20 -5.25 27.12
C ASP A 83 12.04 -5.48 26.12
N GLU A 84 12.38 -5.62 24.84
CA GLU A 84 11.39 -5.73 23.76
C GLU A 84 10.51 -6.98 23.88
N GLU A 85 11.08 -8.09 24.34
CA GLU A 85 10.34 -9.34 24.53
C GLU A 85 9.33 -9.23 25.67
N ALA A 86 9.75 -8.70 26.83
CA ALA A 86 8.87 -8.47 27.96
C ALA A 86 7.80 -7.42 27.66
N ALA A 87 8.14 -6.37 26.92
CA ALA A 87 7.18 -5.36 26.48
C ALA A 87 6.15 -5.93 25.51
N MET A 88 6.56 -6.80 24.58
CA MET A 88 5.64 -7.48 23.66
C MET A 88 4.71 -8.45 24.41
N LEU A 89 5.24 -9.28 25.32
CA LEU A 89 4.42 -10.16 26.15
C LEU A 89 3.37 -9.38 26.93
N ARG A 90 3.77 -8.23 27.48
CA ARG A 90 2.86 -7.37 28.21
C ARG A 90 1.78 -6.76 27.33
N LEU A 91 2.14 -6.35 26.11
CA LEU A 91 1.17 -5.84 25.15
C LEU A 91 0.11 -6.91 24.79
N GLU A 92 0.52 -8.18 24.66
CA GLU A 92 -0.42 -9.31 24.48
C GLU A 92 -1.38 -9.47 25.67
N GLN A 93 -0.88 -9.30 26.89
CA GLN A 93 -1.73 -9.33 28.09
C GLN A 93 -2.72 -8.16 28.09
N MET A 94 -2.30 -6.98 27.65
CA MET A 94 -3.20 -5.82 27.53
C MET A 94 -4.31 -6.06 26.50
N VAL A 95 -4.01 -6.71 25.37
CA VAL A 95 -5.04 -7.14 24.41
C VAL A 95 -6.04 -8.08 25.06
N GLN A 96 -5.56 -9.07 25.82
CA GLN A 96 -6.41 -10.01 26.53
C GLN A 96 -7.33 -9.29 27.54
N GLN A 97 -6.77 -8.43 28.38
CA GLN A 97 -7.54 -7.64 29.36
C GLN A 97 -8.53 -6.67 28.71
N ALA A 98 -8.14 -6.03 27.61
CA ALA A 98 -9.03 -5.13 26.88
C ALA A 98 -10.25 -5.89 26.30
N SER A 99 -10.03 -7.15 25.91
CA SER A 99 -11.07 -8.02 25.36
C SER A 99 -12.00 -8.65 26.40
N GLU A 100 -11.63 -8.61 27.69
CA GLU A 100 -12.46 -9.08 28.79
C GLU A 100 -13.56 -8.08 29.17
N GLY A 101 -13.40 -6.82 28.78
CA GLY A 101 -14.44 -5.81 28.91
C GLY A 101 -15.49 -5.93 27.80
N GLU A 102 -16.76 -5.62 28.11
CA GLU A 102 -17.87 -5.65 27.12
C GLU A 102 -17.72 -4.67 25.94
N LYS A 103 -16.69 -3.81 25.94
CA LYS A 103 -16.57 -2.67 25.01
C LYS A 103 -15.76 -2.94 23.76
N LEU A 104 -14.87 -3.93 23.79
CA LEU A 104 -13.92 -4.18 22.70
C LEU A 104 -13.73 -5.68 22.57
N ASP A 105 -13.98 -6.25 21.40
CA ASP A 105 -13.65 -7.66 21.19
C ASP A 105 -12.13 -7.84 21.00
N ARG A 106 -11.67 -9.09 21.12
CA ARG A 106 -10.23 -9.41 21.01
C ARG A 106 -9.62 -9.00 19.67
N GLN A 107 -10.36 -9.13 18.58
CA GLN A 107 -9.88 -8.81 17.24
C GLN A 107 -9.76 -7.28 17.07
N GLN A 108 -10.74 -6.53 17.55
CA GLN A 108 -10.70 -5.07 17.61
C GLN A 108 -9.53 -4.56 18.47
N ALA A 109 -9.24 -5.21 19.59
CA ALA A 109 -8.09 -4.87 20.44
C ALA A 109 -6.74 -5.09 19.72
N ILE A 110 -6.61 -6.19 18.97
CA ILE A 110 -5.43 -6.46 18.14
C ILE A 110 -5.27 -5.37 17.08
N TYR A 111 -6.32 -5.06 16.31
CA TYR A 111 -6.24 -4.06 15.25
C TYR A 111 -5.99 -2.65 15.78
N LEU A 112 -6.56 -2.28 16.93
CA LEU A 112 -6.26 -1.03 17.60
C LEU A 112 -4.77 -0.90 17.94
N GLY A 113 -4.17 -1.99 18.44
CA GLY A 113 -2.73 -2.05 18.70
C GLY A 113 -1.91 -1.90 17.42
N MET A 114 -2.26 -2.63 16.36
CA MET A 114 -1.57 -2.56 15.06
C MET A 114 -1.66 -1.17 14.41
N GLU A 115 -2.84 -0.53 14.46
CA GLU A 115 -3.06 0.81 13.94
C GLU A 115 -2.17 1.83 14.66
N ALA A 116 -2.04 1.71 15.98
CA ALA A 116 -1.16 2.57 16.77
C ALA A 116 0.33 2.33 16.48
N MET A 117 0.76 1.07 16.29
CA MET A 117 2.12 0.76 15.84
C MET A 117 2.44 1.48 14.53
N VAL A 118 1.57 1.30 13.52
CA VAL A 118 1.71 1.92 12.20
C VAL A 118 1.66 3.44 12.29
N GLY A 119 0.71 4.00 13.05
CA GLY A 119 0.58 5.44 13.24
C GLY A 119 1.83 6.09 13.83
N SER A 120 2.56 5.36 14.68
CA SER A 120 3.81 5.85 15.29
C SER A 120 4.96 6.04 14.29
N LEU A 121 4.85 5.47 13.08
CA LEU A 121 5.79 5.64 11.97
C LEU A 121 5.68 7.04 11.36
N ASN A 122 4.54 7.73 11.53
CA ASN A 122 4.20 8.99 10.86
C ASN A 122 4.32 8.92 9.33
N ASP A 123 4.07 7.75 8.75
CA ASP A 123 4.07 7.54 7.30
C ASP A 123 2.64 7.59 6.76
N PRO A 124 2.29 8.59 5.93
CA PRO A 124 0.94 8.74 5.38
C PRO A 124 0.54 7.60 4.44
N PHE A 125 1.51 6.79 3.97
CA PHE A 125 1.26 5.70 3.04
C PHE A 125 1.13 4.33 3.71
N THR A 126 1.34 4.23 5.03
CA THR A 126 1.25 2.95 5.75
C THR A 126 0.01 2.94 6.66
N ARG A 127 -0.77 1.85 6.60
CA ARG A 127 -1.98 1.67 7.41
C ARG A 127 -2.18 0.20 7.75
N ALA A 128 -2.56 -0.09 8.99
CA ALA A 128 -3.13 -1.38 9.37
C ALA A 128 -4.64 -1.38 9.06
N MET A 129 -5.13 -2.44 8.43
CA MET A 129 -6.55 -2.58 8.07
C MET A 129 -7.11 -3.86 8.67
N ASP A 130 -8.28 -3.76 9.28
CA ASP A 130 -9.10 -4.92 9.62
C ASP A 130 -9.74 -5.56 8.36
N PRO A 131 -10.36 -6.76 8.45
CA PRO A 131 -10.91 -7.43 7.28
C PRO A 131 -12.02 -6.64 6.58
N GLU A 132 -12.83 -5.87 7.33
CA GLU A 132 -13.90 -5.05 6.78
C GLU A 132 -13.33 -3.82 6.06
N GLN A 133 -12.41 -3.11 6.69
CA GLN A 133 -11.66 -1.99 6.12
C GLN A 133 -10.90 -2.42 4.86
N TYR A 134 -10.29 -3.61 4.88
CA TYR A 134 -9.61 -4.17 3.72
C TYR A 134 -10.59 -4.51 2.60
N ALA A 135 -11.75 -5.09 2.92
CA ALA A 135 -12.80 -5.35 1.93
C ALA A 135 -13.33 -4.06 1.30
N GLN A 136 -13.58 -3.03 2.10
CA GLN A 136 -13.96 -1.70 1.63
C GLN A 136 -12.86 -1.03 0.82
N PHE A 137 -11.59 -1.20 1.21
CA PHE A 137 -10.46 -0.71 0.44
C PHE A 137 -10.39 -1.41 -0.93
N GLN A 138 -10.52 -2.73 -0.97
CA GLN A 138 -10.59 -3.49 -2.21
C GLN A 138 -11.79 -3.10 -3.08
N GLU A 139 -12.94 -2.86 -2.47
CA GLU A 139 -14.10 -2.32 -3.16
C GLU A 139 -13.84 -0.90 -3.65
N SER A 140 -13.13 -0.04 -2.91
CA SER A 140 -12.75 1.30 -3.36
C SER A 140 -11.80 1.27 -4.57
N LEU A 141 -10.87 0.32 -4.59
CA LEU A 141 -10.00 0.04 -5.74
C LEU A 141 -10.80 -0.51 -6.94
N SER A 142 -11.92 -1.19 -6.68
CA SER A 142 -12.77 -1.83 -7.69
C SER A 142 -13.91 -0.94 -8.19
N SER A 143 -14.39 0.01 -7.38
CA SER A 143 -15.59 0.83 -7.59
C SER A 143 -15.31 2.09 -8.41
N GLN A 144 -14.06 2.51 -8.50
CA GLN A 144 -13.57 3.33 -9.60
C GLN A 144 -12.35 2.64 -10.20
N PRO A 145 -12.50 1.86 -11.27
CA PRO A 145 -11.36 1.30 -11.97
C PRO A 145 -10.56 2.49 -12.53
N PHE A 146 -9.60 3.03 -11.78
CA PHE A 146 -8.72 4.07 -12.29
C PHE A 146 -7.60 3.32 -13.01
N GLY A 147 -7.79 3.14 -14.32
CA GLY A 147 -6.89 2.37 -15.15
C GLY A 147 -5.86 3.28 -15.81
N GLY A 148 -4.64 2.77 -15.93
CA GLY A 148 -3.60 3.35 -16.79
C GLY A 148 -3.26 2.40 -17.93
N ILE A 149 -2.38 2.83 -18.84
CA ILE A 149 -1.84 1.96 -19.90
C ILE A 149 -0.64 1.11 -19.43
N GLY A 150 -0.11 1.38 -18.24
CA GLY A 150 1.03 0.67 -17.66
C GLY A 150 2.38 1.06 -18.26
N VAL A 151 2.63 2.37 -18.35
CA VAL A 151 3.91 2.98 -18.66
C VAL A 151 4.27 4.01 -17.59
N GLN A 152 5.57 4.26 -17.42
CA GLN A 152 6.07 5.42 -16.70
C GLN A 152 6.58 6.43 -17.71
N LEU A 153 6.09 7.67 -17.63
CA LEU A 153 6.53 8.75 -18.50
C LEU A 153 7.67 9.53 -17.86
N GLY A 154 8.54 10.08 -18.69
CA GLY A 154 9.65 10.92 -18.28
C GLY A 154 9.81 12.11 -19.22
N LEU A 155 10.63 13.06 -18.81
CA LEU A 155 11.00 14.19 -19.65
C LEU A 155 12.28 13.83 -20.42
N GLY A 156 12.19 13.84 -21.75
CA GLY A 156 13.30 13.64 -22.67
C GLY A 156 13.95 14.95 -23.10
N GLU A 157 14.92 14.85 -24.00
CA GLU A 157 15.59 16.01 -24.58
C GLU A 157 14.60 16.97 -25.25
N GLY A 158 14.86 18.27 -25.11
CA GLY A 158 14.02 19.34 -25.68
C GLY A 158 12.61 19.45 -25.08
N GLY A 159 12.36 18.86 -23.90
CA GLY A 159 11.05 18.92 -23.24
C GLY A 159 10.02 17.96 -23.83
N SER A 160 10.47 16.95 -24.57
CA SER A 160 9.62 15.89 -25.08
C SER A 160 9.18 14.92 -23.97
N ILE A 161 8.03 14.28 -24.14
CA ILE A 161 7.56 13.25 -23.21
C ILE A 161 7.98 11.88 -23.75
N ILE A 162 8.77 11.15 -22.98
CA ILE A 162 9.31 9.83 -23.34
C ILE A 162 8.73 8.74 -22.45
N VAL A 163 8.59 7.53 -22.99
CA VAL A 163 8.33 6.33 -22.20
C VAL A 163 9.63 5.92 -21.51
N PHE A 164 9.69 6.09 -20.19
CA PHE A 164 10.86 5.75 -19.37
C PHE A 164 10.85 4.27 -18.95
N LYS A 165 9.66 3.73 -18.67
CA LYS A 165 9.47 2.32 -18.28
C LYS A 165 8.16 1.79 -18.85
N VAL A 166 8.15 0.50 -19.20
CA VAL A 166 6.93 -0.23 -19.53
C VAL A 166 6.81 -1.38 -18.54
N PHE A 167 5.67 -1.48 -17.87
CA PHE A 167 5.42 -2.57 -16.93
C PHE A 167 5.11 -3.85 -17.69
N GLU A 168 5.71 -4.98 -17.28
CA GLU A 168 5.45 -6.27 -17.91
C GLU A 168 3.97 -6.67 -17.76
N LYS A 169 3.45 -7.41 -18.76
CA LYS A 169 2.03 -7.83 -18.84
C LYS A 169 0.99 -6.69 -18.91
N SER A 170 1.42 -5.42 -18.98
CA SER A 170 0.53 -4.26 -19.09
C SER A 170 -0.13 -4.15 -20.47
N PRO A 171 -1.23 -3.37 -20.60
CA PRO A 171 -1.82 -3.04 -21.88
C PRO A 171 -0.84 -2.40 -22.87
N ALA A 172 0.05 -1.52 -22.42
CA ALA A 172 1.09 -0.92 -23.26
C ALA A 172 2.13 -1.94 -23.74
N ALA A 173 2.53 -2.89 -22.87
CA ALA A 173 3.41 -4.00 -23.26
C ALA A 173 2.75 -4.89 -24.34
N LYS A 174 1.45 -5.21 -24.17
CA LYS A 174 0.66 -5.96 -25.18
C LYS A 174 0.54 -5.17 -26.50
N ALA A 175 0.46 -3.85 -26.42
CA ALA A 175 0.44 -2.95 -27.57
C ALA A 175 1.84 -2.66 -28.16
N GLN A 176 2.89 -3.32 -27.66
CA GLN A 176 4.28 -3.19 -28.12
C GLN A 176 4.87 -1.78 -27.98
N VAL A 177 4.40 -1.01 -26.99
CA VAL A 177 5.07 0.23 -26.55
C VAL A 177 6.40 -0.14 -25.91
N MET A 178 7.45 0.60 -26.26
CA MET A 178 8.80 0.34 -25.79
C MET A 178 9.36 1.53 -25.01
N VAL A 179 10.33 1.26 -24.14
CA VAL A 179 11.15 2.31 -23.53
C VAL A 179 11.84 3.12 -24.63
N GLY A 180 11.79 4.45 -24.51
CA GLY A 180 12.31 5.40 -25.49
C GLY A 180 11.30 5.90 -26.51
N ASP A 181 10.08 5.33 -26.58
CA ASP A 181 9.03 5.87 -27.46
C ASP A 181 8.61 7.28 -27.00
N LEU A 182 8.45 8.20 -27.94
CA LEU A 182 8.02 9.58 -27.69
C LEU A 182 6.50 9.67 -27.74
N VAL A 183 5.87 10.25 -26.71
CA VAL A 183 4.43 10.52 -26.72
C VAL A 183 4.17 11.81 -27.49
N LEU A 184 3.42 11.73 -28.59
CA LEU A 184 3.09 12.87 -29.44
C LEU A 184 1.71 13.46 -29.13
N SER A 185 0.72 12.59 -28.92
CA SER A 185 -0.64 13.00 -28.57
C SER A 185 -1.41 11.92 -27.82
N VAL A 186 -2.39 12.35 -27.02
CA VAL A 186 -3.36 11.50 -26.31
C VAL A 186 -4.75 12.01 -26.65
N GLU A 187 -5.65 11.13 -27.11
CA GLU A 187 -7.00 11.50 -27.57
C GLU A 187 -7.02 12.63 -28.62
N GLY A 188 -6.00 12.66 -29.47
CA GLY A 188 -5.83 13.71 -30.48
C GLY A 188 -5.31 15.06 -29.95
N ARG A 189 -5.12 15.21 -28.63
CA ARG A 189 -4.50 16.39 -28.02
C ARG A 189 -2.98 16.25 -28.03
N LYS A 190 -2.27 17.21 -28.60
CA LYS A 190 -0.80 17.23 -28.56
C LYS A 190 -0.33 17.40 -27.11
N VAL A 191 0.70 16.65 -26.74
CA VAL A 191 1.28 16.71 -25.38
C VAL A 191 2.51 17.61 -25.29
N THR A 192 2.87 18.29 -26.38
CA THR A 192 4.01 19.22 -26.40
C THR A 192 3.79 20.37 -25.42
N GLY A 193 4.76 20.60 -24.53
CA GLY A 193 4.69 21.65 -23.52
C GLY A 193 3.94 21.25 -22.23
N LEU A 194 3.36 20.05 -22.18
CA LEU A 194 2.84 19.47 -20.95
C LEU A 194 3.97 18.80 -20.16
N THR A 195 3.78 18.71 -18.85
CA THR A 195 4.60 17.91 -17.95
C THR A 195 4.21 16.43 -18.05
N PRO A 196 5.11 15.49 -17.69
CA PRO A 196 4.76 14.06 -17.63
C PRO A 196 3.50 13.79 -16.78
N LYS A 197 3.37 14.50 -15.66
CA LYS A 197 2.21 14.38 -14.76
C LYS A 197 0.89 14.78 -15.42
N GLU A 198 0.87 15.90 -16.15
CA GLU A 198 -0.33 16.32 -16.88
C GLU A 198 -0.71 15.32 -17.98
N VAL A 199 0.28 14.69 -18.61
CA VAL A 199 0.02 13.63 -19.61
C VAL A 199 -0.51 12.36 -18.95
N GLU A 200 0.02 11.97 -17.79
CA GLU A 200 -0.49 10.85 -16.98
C GLU A 200 -1.96 11.08 -16.60
N GLU A 201 -2.33 12.28 -16.15
CA GLU A 201 -3.71 12.64 -15.83
C GLU A 201 -4.66 12.53 -17.02
N ILE A 202 -4.19 12.79 -18.25
CA ILE A 202 -4.98 12.63 -19.48
C ILE A 202 -5.09 11.15 -19.90
N ILE A 203 -4.06 10.35 -19.63
CA ILE A 203 -4.03 8.92 -19.95
C ILE A 203 -4.89 8.12 -18.97
N HIS A 204 -4.98 8.56 -17.71
CA HIS A 204 -5.82 7.92 -16.73
C HIS A 204 -7.31 8.12 -17.02
N GLY A 205 -8.09 7.08 -16.74
CA GLY A 205 -9.53 7.06 -16.95
C GLY A 205 -10.15 5.79 -16.41
N GLU A 206 -11.42 5.57 -16.73
CA GLU A 206 -12.14 4.37 -16.31
C GLU A 206 -11.53 3.12 -16.96
N ALA A 207 -11.15 2.13 -16.15
CA ALA A 207 -10.55 0.90 -16.64
C ALA A 207 -11.55 0.13 -17.51
N GLY A 208 -11.02 -0.55 -18.53
CA GLY A 208 -11.84 -1.16 -19.58
C GLY A 208 -12.19 -0.19 -20.72
N THR A 209 -12.05 1.13 -20.53
CA THR A 209 -12.11 2.08 -21.65
C THR A 209 -10.80 2.08 -22.44
N ALA A 210 -10.88 2.43 -23.72
CA ALA A 210 -9.71 2.53 -24.59
C ALA A 210 -9.26 3.98 -24.73
N VAL A 211 -7.97 4.22 -24.53
CA VAL A 211 -7.32 5.51 -24.82
C VAL A 211 -6.48 5.41 -26.09
N SER A 212 -6.60 6.39 -26.96
CA SER A 212 -5.86 6.55 -28.20
C SER A 212 -4.60 7.38 -27.96
N VAL A 213 -3.43 6.73 -27.94
CA VAL A 213 -2.13 7.39 -27.78
C VAL A 213 -1.32 7.27 -29.07
N MET A 214 -0.69 8.37 -29.49
CA MET A 214 0.22 8.38 -30.63
C MET A 214 1.66 8.43 -30.13
N PHE A 215 2.42 7.40 -30.49
CA PHE A 215 3.84 7.30 -30.18
C PHE A 215 4.69 7.56 -31.43
N SER A 216 5.93 7.99 -31.24
CA SER A 216 6.95 8.09 -32.28
C SER A 216 8.22 7.39 -31.85
N ARG A 217 8.88 6.77 -32.83
CA ARG A 217 10.20 6.17 -32.72
C ARG A 217 11.13 6.73 -33.77
#